data_AF-A0A7K9P163-F1
#
_entry.id   AF-A0A7K9P163-F1
#
_cell.length_a   1.000
_cell.length_b   1.000
_cell.length_c   1.000
_cell.angle_alpha   90.00
_cell.angle_beta   90.00
_cell.angle_gamma   90.00
#
_symmetry.space_group_name_H-M   'P 1'
#
loop_
_entity.id
_entity.type
_entity.pdbx_description
1 polymer ?
#
loop_
_entity_poly.entity_id
_entity_poly.type
_entity_poly.pdbx_seq_one_letter_code
_entity_poly.pdbx_strand_id
1 'polypeptide(L)'
;EGIFEGPSTPNRAPPGCLGLLSGGSGDLTEGRQTLPTPKVLLSPAPCSPPAPFLLILVPSAPSHSSQRLAVRDTWGGSWGHSGATPRARTVFVLGAAPSPPSQRELLGEWRRHGDILQGDFGDTYGNLTRKTLLLLRWARSCCGGVPFLLKADDDVFVNVPAVATYLATWRHPPAQLYLGRVHWGVVPNRDPRSRHHVPEGLYPAPRFPPYCSGTAYVLSRQAATAVLEAAPRVPLVGPEDVWVGLCARRAGVAP
;
A
#
# COMPACT_ATOMS: atom_id res chain seq x y z
N GLU A 1 28.54 11.91 -41.33
CA GLU A 1 27.41 12.45 -40.54
C GLU A 1 26.99 11.38 -39.55
N GLY A 2 27.35 11.56 -38.28
CA GLY A 2 26.97 10.66 -37.20
C GLY A 2 25.76 11.23 -36.49
N ILE A 3 24.62 10.55 -36.60
CA ILE A 3 23.40 10.91 -35.89
C ILE A 3 23.58 10.45 -34.44
N PHE A 4 23.78 11.43 -33.56
CA PHE A 4 23.70 11.26 -32.11
C PHE A 4 22.21 11.04 -31.77
N GLU A 5 21.83 9.82 -31.43
CA GLU A 5 20.53 9.58 -30.81
C GLU A 5 20.50 10.27 -29.44
N GLY A 6 19.64 11.28 -29.32
CA GLY A 6 19.40 11.99 -28.08
C GLY A 6 18.74 11.10 -27.02
N PRO A 7 18.76 11.51 -25.74
CA PRO A 7 18.22 10.70 -24.65
C PRO A 7 16.71 10.50 -24.83
N SER A 8 16.29 9.25 -24.71
CA SER A 8 14.90 8.80 -24.63
C SER A 8 14.05 9.73 -23.78
N THR A 9 12.94 10.19 -24.35
CA THR A 9 11.90 11.02 -23.71
C THR A 9 11.55 10.52 -22.30
N PRO A 10 11.31 11.41 -21.32
CA PRO A 10 10.87 10.99 -19.99
C PRO A 10 9.51 10.30 -20.11
N ASN A 11 9.43 9.05 -19.65
CA ASN A 11 8.17 8.32 -19.53
C ASN A 11 7.13 9.20 -18.82
N ARG A 12 6.13 9.67 -19.57
CA ARG A 12 5.07 10.53 -19.06
C ARG A 12 4.27 9.71 -18.03
N ALA A 13 4.14 10.22 -16.81
CA ALA A 13 3.38 9.54 -15.77
C ALA A 13 1.93 9.27 -16.22
N PRO A 14 1.31 8.14 -15.84
CA PRO A 14 -0.08 7.84 -16.20
C PRO A 14 -1.02 9.00 -15.79
N PRO A 15 -2.06 9.33 -16.57
CA PRO A 15 -2.98 10.44 -16.24
C PRO A 15 -3.58 10.34 -14.83
N GLY A 16 -3.97 9.13 -14.40
CA GLY A 16 -4.47 8.89 -13.05
C GLY A 16 -3.43 9.09 -11.94
N CYS A 17 -2.15 8.85 -12.25
CA CYS A 17 -1.04 9.15 -11.35
C CYS A 17 -0.83 10.67 -11.24
N LEU A 18 -0.85 11.38 -12.37
CA LEU A 18 -0.74 12.84 -12.39
C LEU A 18 -1.85 13.49 -11.56
N GLY A 19 -3.10 13.03 -11.66
CA GLY A 19 -4.22 13.55 -10.86
C GLY A 19 -4.05 13.35 -9.35
N LEU A 20 -3.49 12.21 -8.93
CA LEU A 20 -3.17 11.95 -7.52
C LEU A 20 -2.03 12.87 -7.03
N LEU A 21 -1.02 13.08 -7.85
CA LEU A 21 0.17 13.86 -7.51
C LEU A 21 -0.05 15.38 -7.59
N SER A 22 -0.94 15.85 -8.44
CA SER A 22 -1.28 17.26 -8.58
C SER A 22 -2.22 17.79 -7.48
N GLY A 23 -2.61 16.93 -6.53
CA GLY A 23 -3.53 17.31 -5.46
C GLY A 23 -4.97 17.52 -5.96
N GLY A 24 -5.33 16.93 -7.11
CA GLY A 24 -6.72 16.88 -7.52
C GLY A 24 -7.51 16.09 -6.49
N SER A 25 -8.44 16.76 -5.79
CA SER A 25 -9.41 16.15 -4.87
C SER A 25 -10.37 15.25 -5.65
N GLY A 26 -9.88 14.10 -6.09
CA GLY A 26 -10.71 13.01 -6.56
C GLY A 26 -11.34 12.34 -5.35
N ASP A 27 -12.39 12.95 -4.79
CA ASP A 27 -13.19 12.28 -3.79
C ASP A 27 -13.79 11.02 -4.42
N LEU A 28 -13.58 9.88 -3.77
CA LEU A 28 -14.34 8.69 -4.10
C LEU A 28 -15.76 8.94 -3.58
N THR A 29 -16.64 9.43 -4.45
CA THR A 29 -18.01 9.81 -4.12
C THR A 29 -18.97 8.70 -4.52
N GLU A 30 -19.43 7.92 -3.56
CA GLU A 30 -20.66 7.14 -3.69
C GLU A 30 -21.27 7.01 -2.30
N GLY A 31 -22.44 7.63 -2.10
CA GLY A 31 -23.33 7.40 -0.95
C GLY A 31 -22.66 7.31 0.42
N ARG A 32 -22.63 8.46 1.12
CA ARG A 32 -22.43 8.68 2.58
C ARG A 32 -21.05 8.99 3.14
N GLN A 33 -19.90 8.79 2.49
CA GLN A 33 -18.61 9.30 3.01
C GLN A 33 -17.68 9.81 1.91
N THR A 34 -17.21 11.06 2.03
CA THR A 34 -16.03 11.54 1.32
C THR A 34 -14.81 11.08 2.10
N LEU A 35 -14.01 10.17 1.53
CA LEU A 35 -12.75 9.77 2.13
C LEU A 35 -11.68 10.81 1.78
N PRO A 36 -11.28 11.70 2.72
CA PRO A 36 -10.31 12.74 2.42
C PRO A 36 -9.05 12.09 1.84
N THR A 37 -8.76 12.39 0.59
CA THR A 37 -7.52 11.98 -0.06
C THR A 37 -6.37 12.75 0.59
N PRO A 38 -5.45 12.08 1.28
CA PRO A 38 -4.29 12.80 1.78
C PRO A 38 -3.47 13.29 0.59
N LYS A 39 -3.08 14.56 0.63
CA LYS A 39 -2.18 15.13 -0.36
C LYS A 39 -0.86 14.36 -0.35
N VAL A 40 -0.29 14.11 -1.52
CA VAL A 40 1.03 13.47 -1.64
C VAL A 40 2.12 14.54 -1.49
N LEU A 41 3.05 14.34 -0.56
CA LEU A 41 4.18 15.24 -0.30
C LEU A 41 5.44 14.81 -1.06
N LEU A 42 5.72 13.51 -1.06
CA LEU A 42 6.81 12.87 -1.81
C LEU A 42 6.24 11.66 -2.51
N SER A 43 6.68 11.39 -3.74
CA SER A 43 6.27 10.20 -4.48
C SER A 43 7.49 9.57 -5.14
N PRO A 44 7.60 8.24 -5.15
CA PRO A 44 8.54 7.58 -6.03
C PRO A 44 8.04 7.67 -7.49
N ALA A 45 8.91 7.36 -8.45
CA ALA A 45 8.52 7.32 -9.86
C ALA A 45 7.39 6.29 -10.08
N PRO A 46 6.43 6.53 -11.00
CA PRO A 46 5.44 5.53 -11.39
C PRO A 46 6.09 4.23 -11.88
N CYS A 47 5.34 3.13 -11.90
CA CYS A 47 5.84 1.90 -12.51
C CYS A 47 5.87 2.06 -14.03
N SER A 48 7.07 2.08 -14.62
CA SER A 48 7.28 2.05 -16.07
C SER A 48 7.07 0.64 -16.63
N PRO A 49 6.58 0.48 -17.87
CA PRO A 49 6.56 -0.81 -18.58
C PRO A 49 7.98 -1.36 -18.87
N PRO A 50 8.18 -2.69 -18.85
CA PRO A 50 7.24 -3.69 -18.32
C PRO A 50 7.03 -3.42 -16.82
N ALA A 51 5.84 -3.67 -16.26
CA ALA A 51 5.55 -3.43 -14.82
C ALA A 51 6.12 -4.55 -13.94
N PRO A 52 6.44 -4.30 -12.64
CA PRO A 52 6.95 -5.38 -11.79
C PRO A 52 5.85 -6.42 -11.58
N PHE A 53 6.24 -7.67 -11.37
CA PHE A 53 5.29 -8.74 -11.08
C PHE A 53 4.68 -8.57 -9.68
N LEU A 54 5.51 -8.14 -8.73
CA LEU A 54 5.13 -7.90 -7.34
C LEU A 54 5.50 -6.46 -6.93
N LEU A 55 4.53 -5.70 -6.46
CA LEU A 55 4.76 -4.42 -5.80
C LEU A 55 4.65 -4.62 -4.28
N ILE A 56 5.77 -4.43 -3.59
CA ILE A 56 5.88 -4.54 -2.15
C ILE A 56 5.70 -3.15 -1.56
N LEU A 57 4.70 -3.00 -0.69
CA LEU A 57 4.31 -1.74 -0.09
C LEU A 57 4.49 -1.87 1.41
N VAL A 58 5.44 -1.10 1.96
CA VAL A 58 5.87 -1.21 3.35
C VAL A 58 5.46 0.04 4.12
N PRO A 59 4.33 0.02 4.86
CA PRO A 59 4.03 1.08 5.82
C PRO A 59 5.17 1.22 6.82
N SER A 60 5.73 2.42 6.91
CA SER A 60 6.84 2.75 7.82
C SER A 60 6.60 4.15 8.41
N ALA A 61 7.42 4.58 9.36
CA ALA A 61 7.33 5.91 9.97
C ALA A 61 8.56 6.77 9.62
N PRO A 62 8.47 8.12 9.57
CA PRO A 62 9.61 8.99 9.32
C PRO A 62 10.85 8.66 10.16
N SER A 63 10.66 8.32 11.44
CA SER A 63 11.71 7.93 12.38
C SER A 63 12.33 6.54 12.13
N HIS A 64 11.71 5.69 11.30
CA HIS A 64 12.13 4.31 11.06
C HIS A 64 13.15 4.16 9.92
N SER A 65 14.11 5.08 9.82
CA SER A 65 15.11 5.06 8.74
C SER A 65 15.98 3.80 8.76
N SER A 66 16.33 3.29 9.96
CA SER A 66 17.10 2.06 10.11
C SER A 66 16.31 0.80 9.74
N GLN A 67 15.00 0.75 10.03
CA GLN A 67 14.13 -0.36 9.59
C GLN A 67 14.05 -0.39 8.07
N ARG A 68 13.82 0.76 7.43
CA ARG A 68 13.79 0.86 5.96
C ARG A 68 15.12 0.44 5.34
N LEU A 69 16.25 0.86 5.91
CA LEU A 69 17.57 0.42 5.46
C LEU A 69 17.72 -1.11 5.58
N ALA A 70 17.36 -1.69 6.72
CA ALA A 70 17.40 -3.14 6.92
C ALA A 70 16.53 -3.88 5.89
N VAL A 71 15.32 -3.39 5.60
CA VAL A 71 14.45 -3.95 4.55
C VAL A 71 15.12 -3.87 3.18
N ARG A 72 15.72 -2.72 2.81
CA ARG A 72 16.44 -2.54 1.53
C ARG A 72 17.63 -3.49 1.39
N ASP A 73 18.41 -3.63 2.46
CA ASP A 73 19.64 -4.44 2.48
C ASP A 73 19.34 -5.94 2.59
N THR A 74 18.08 -6.32 2.86
CA THR A 74 17.65 -7.71 2.98
C THR A 74 16.51 -8.05 2.01
N TRP A 75 15.30 -8.26 2.51
CA TRP A 75 14.21 -8.88 1.76
C TRP A 75 13.48 -7.93 0.81
N GLY A 76 13.52 -6.61 1.04
CA GLY A 76 12.89 -5.59 0.22
C GLY A 76 13.81 -5.02 -0.86
N GLY A 77 15.01 -5.56 -1.04
CA GLY A 77 15.94 -5.18 -2.10
C GLY A 77 15.39 -5.46 -3.51
N SER A 78 16.19 -5.12 -4.52
CA SER A 78 15.82 -5.31 -5.93
C SER A 78 15.84 -6.79 -6.35
N TRP A 79 14.67 -7.36 -6.65
CA TRP A 79 14.52 -8.75 -7.14
C TRP A 79 14.29 -8.81 -8.65
N GLY A 80 14.73 -9.90 -9.30
CA GLY A 80 14.46 -10.20 -10.72
C GLY A 80 15.52 -9.74 -11.73
N HIS A 81 16.72 -9.37 -11.29
CA HIS A 81 17.86 -9.09 -12.20
C HIS A 81 18.57 -10.35 -12.72
N SER A 82 18.37 -11.51 -12.07
CA SER A 82 19.08 -12.77 -12.34
C SER A 82 18.19 -13.88 -12.94
N GLY A 83 16.99 -13.55 -13.44
CA GLY A 83 16.15 -14.43 -14.27
C GLY A 83 15.38 -15.53 -13.54
N ALA A 84 15.79 -15.97 -12.34
CA ALA A 84 15.11 -17.05 -11.62
C ALA A 84 13.88 -16.61 -10.81
N THR A 85 13.73 -15.31 -10.53
CA THR A 85 12.65 -14.76 -9.71
C THR A 85 11.86 -13.68 -10.46
N PRO A 86 10.52 -13.64 -10.36
CA PRO A 86 9.75 -12.54 -10.90
C PRO A 86 10.20 -11.20 -10.31
N ARG A 87 10.24 -10.15 -11.14
CA ARG A 87 10.71 -8.83 -10.71
C ARG A 87 9.79 -8.23 -9.65
N ALA A 88 10.37 -7.79 -8.54
CA ALA A 88 9.65 -7.11 -7.48
C ALA A 88 10.18 -5.69 -7.28
N ARG A 89 9.32 -4.79 -6.80
CA ARG A 89 9.69 -3.41 -6.44
C ARG A 89 9.13 -3.07 -5.07
N THR A 90 9.97 -2.53 -4.20
CA THR A 90 9.58 -2.06 -2.87
C THR A 90 9.34 -0.56 -2.87
N VAL A 91 8.30 -0.12 -2.15
CA VAL A 91 7.99 1.29 -1.86
C VAL A 91 7.61 1.42 -0.39
N PHE A 92 8.24 2.35 0.30
CA PHE A 92 7.92 2.69 1.69
C PHE A 92 6.83 3.75 1.74
N VAL A 93 5.79 3.54 2.55
CA VAL A 93 4.65 4.46 2.67
C VAL A 93 4.64 5.10 4.06
N LEU A 94 4.73 6.43 4.10
CA LEU A 94 4.89 7.22 5.32
C LEU A 94 3.84 8.33 5.40
N GLY A 95 3.59 8.80 6.61
CA GLY A 95 2.92 10.08 6.88
C GLY A 95 3.88 11.27 6.95
N ALA A 96 3.36 12.40 7.40
CA ALA A 96 4.11 13.62 7.62
C ALA A 96 5.16 13.44 8.73
N ALA A 97 6.35 13.99 8.50
CA ALA A 97 7.40 14.03 9.52
C ALA A 97 6.99 14.95 10.68
N PRO A 98 7.36 14.62 11.93
CA PRO A 98 6.93 15.37 13.10
C PRO A 98 7.58 16.76 13.23
N SER A 99 8.65 17.03 12.46
CA SER A 99 9.40 18.29 12.55
C SER A 99 10.11 18.65 11.24
N PRO A 100 10.44 19.93 11.00
CA PRO A 100 11.21 20.34 9.81
C PRO A 100 12.59 19.66 9.67
N PRO A 101 13.38 19.43 10.74
CA PRO A 101 14.61 18.63 10.63
C PRO A 101 14.36 17.20 10.14
N SER A 102 13.37 16.50 10.72
CA SER A 102 13.02 15.14 10.30
C SER A 102 12.52 15.11 8.85
N GLN A 103 11.78 16.13 8.41
CA GLN A 103 11.36 16.26 7.02
C GLN A 103 12.56 16.45 6.07
N ARG A 104 13.60 17.19 6.47
CA ARG A 104 14.82 17.37 5.66
C ARG A 104 15.61 16.06 5.53
N GLU A 105 15.72 15.30 6.61
CA GLU A 105 16.36 13.97 6.58
C GLU A 105 15.62 13.02 5.64
N LEU A 106 14.28 12.98 5.76
CA LEU A 106 13.43 12.16 4.91
C LEU A 106 13.52 12.57 3.43
N LEU A 107 13.56 13.87 3.14
CA LEU A 107 13.79 14.38 1.78
C LEU A 107 15.16 13.94 1.24
N GLY A 108 16.20 13.94 2.08
CA GLY A 108 17.51 13.43 1.74
C GLY A 108 17.49 11.93 1.41
N GLU A 109 16.79 11.14 2.21
CA GLU A 109 16.60 9.70 1.96
C GLU A 109 15.83 9.46 0.65
N TRP A 110 14.72 10.16 0.44
CA TRP A 110 13.92 10.06 -0.78
C TRP A 110 14.75 10.41 -2.02
N ARG A 111 15.60 11.45 -1.97
CA ARG A 111 16.51 11.78 -3.08
C ARG A 111 17.54 10.70 -3.37
N ARG A 112 18.00 9.97 -2.35
CA ARG A 112 18.99 8.90 -2.50
C ARG A 112 18.39 7.60 -3.04
N HIS A 113 17.22 7.22 -2.56
CA HIS A 113 16.64 5.90 -2.83
C HIS A 113 15.44 5.93 -3.78
N GLY A 114 14.71 7.04 -3.87
CA GLY A 114 13.59 7.21 -4.80
C GLY A 114 12.40 6.26 -4.57
N ASP A 115 12.27 5.70 -3.37
CA ASP A 115 11.34 4.63 -3.02
C ASP A 115 10.35 5.00 -1.89
N ILE A 116 10.29 6.27 -1.49
CA ILE A 116 9.36 6.77 -0.45
C ILE A 116 8.14 7.45 -1.08
N LEU A 117 6.95 6.99 -0.67
CA LEU A 117 5.66 7.65 -0.84
C LEU A 117 5.26 8.29 0.50
N GLN A 118 5.13 9.61 0.52
CA GLN A 118 4.77 10.36 1.72
C GLN A 118 3.43 11.06 1.55
N GLY A 119 2.52 10.85 2.49
CA GLY A 119 1.23 11.56 2.55
C GLY A 119 1.18 12.65 3.62
N ASP A 120 0.32 13.63 3.40
CA ASP A 120 0.07 14.75 4.29
C ASP A 120 -0.95 14.39 5.39
N PHE A 121 -0.52 13.51 6.30
CA PHE A 121 -1.27 13.13 7.49
C PHE A 121 -0.30 12.72 8.60
N GLY A 122 -0.67 12.98 9.86
CA GLY A 122 0.18 12.60 10.99
C GLY A 122 0.45 11.09 11.03
N ASP A 123 1.71 10.70 11.12
CA ASP A 123 2.11 9.29 11.12
C ASP A 123 1.89 8.67 12.52
N THR A 124 0.71 8.11 12.73
CA THR A 124 0.30 7.51 14.00
C THR A 124 -0.42 6.19 13.75
N TYR A 125 -0.48 5.33 14.76
CA TYR A 125 -1.19 4.05 14.68
C TYR A 125 -2.67 4.23 14.27
N GLY A 126 -3.36 5.25 14.80
CA GLY A 126 -4.75 5.54 14.43
C GLY A 126 -4.95 5.98 12.97
N ASN A 127 -3.88 6.39 12.28
CA ASN A 127 -3.90 6.79 10.88
C ASN A 127 -3.40 5.69 9.93
N LEU A 128 -3.15 4.46 10.40
CA LEU A 128 -2.76 3.34 9.53
C LEU A 128 -3.76 3.10 8.41
N THR A 129 -5.07 3.20 8.68
CA THR A 129 -6.10 3.10 7.63
C THR A 129 -5.96 4.18 6.55
N ARG A 130 -5.61 5.42 6.92
CA ARG A 130 -5.34 6.50 5.95
C ARG A 130 -4.09 6.22 5.13
N LYS A 131 -3.06 5.66 5.77
CA LYS A 131 -1.83 5.22 5.10
C LYS A 131 -2.10 4.09 4.09
N THR A 132 -2.91 3.10 4.46
CA THR A 132 -3.35 2.01 3.57
C THR A 132 -4.19 2.53 2.41
N LEU A 133 -5.07 3.50 2.65
CA LEU A 133 -5.80 4.19 1.57
C LEU A 133 -4.88 4.87 0.56
N LEU A 134 -3.88 5.61 1.04
CA LEU A 134 -2.87 6.24 0.18
C LEU A 134 -2.10 5.19 -0.64
N LEU A 135 -1.64 4.14 0.03
CA LEU A 135 -0.92 3.02 -0.56
C LEU A 135 -1.71 2.37 -1.71
N LEU A 136 -2.99 2.03 -1.49
CA LEU A 136 -3.85 1.41 -2.50
C LEU A 136 -4.14 2.36 -3.66
N ARG A 137 -4.41 3.65 -3.37
CA ARG A 137 -4.64 4.68 -4.39
C ARG A 137 -3.42 4.87 -5.29
N TRP A 138 -2.24 5.00 -4.69
CA TRP A 138 -1.00 5.17 -5.44
C TRP A 138 -0.70 3.93 -6.29
N ALA A 139 -0.86 2.73 -5.73
CA ALA A 139 -0.65 1.50 -6.49
C ALA A 139 -1.59 1.40 -7.70
N ARG A 140 -2.89 1.72 -7.55
CA ARG A 140 -3.85 1.73 -8.66
C ARG A 140 -3.47 2.78 -9.72
N SER A 141 -3.18 4.01 -9.30
CA SER A 141 -3.00 5.14 -10.20
C SER A 141 -1.64 5.18 -10.88
N CYS A 142 -0.57 4.82 -10.17
CA CYS A 142 0.82 4.93 -10.61
C CYS A 142 1.45 3.59 -10.98
N CYS A 143 0.83 2.46 -10.62
CA CYS A 143 1.34 1.11 -10.85
C CYS A 143 0.23 0.13 -11.30
N GLY A 144 -0.81 0.60 -12.02
CA GLY A 144 -1.95 -0.22 -12.44
C GLY A 144 -1.65 -1.42 -13.36
N GLY A 145 -0.41 -1.55 -13.83
CA GLY A 145 0.07 -2.73 -14.58
C GLY A 145 0.59 -3.87 -13.69
N VAL A 146 0.73 -3.67 -12.38
CA VAL A 146 1.28 -4.69 -11.47
C VAL A 146 0.21 -5.76 -11.17
N PRO A 147 0.52 -7.06 -11.33
CA PRO A 147 -0.42 -8.15 -11.02
C PRO A 147 -0.72 -8.34 -9.53
N PHE A 148 0.29 -8.23 -8.67
CA PHE A 148 0.17 -8.50 -7.23
C PHE A 148 0.78 -7.39 -6.37
N LEU A 149 0.08 -7.05 -5.30
CA LEU A 149 0.52 -6.13 -4.26
C LEU A 149 0.76 -6.96 -3.00
N LEU A 150 1.93 -6.82 -2.39
CA LEU A 150 2.22 -7.33 -1.06
C LEU A 150 2.29 -6.14 -0.11
N LYS A 151 1.43 -6.11 0.90
CA LYS A 151 1.62 -5.25 2.08
C LYS A 151 2.38 -6.04 3.13
N ALA A 152 3.41 -5.45 3.72
CA ALA A 152 4.14 -6.01 4.86
C ALA A 152 4.61 -4.87 5.77
N ASP A 153 4.61 -5.07 7.08
CA ASP A 153 5.11 -4.07 8.03
C ASP A 153 6.66 -3.93 7.94
N ASP A 154 7.22 -2.85 8.47
CA ASP A 154 8.67 -2.62 8.45
C ASP A 154 9.45 -3.38 9.53
N ASP A 155 8.76 -4.11 10.40
CA ASP A 155 9.30 -4.94 11.49
C ASP A 155 9.15 -6.46 11.24
N VAL A 156 8.95 -6.86 9.98
CA VAL A 156 8.81 -8.27 9.58
C VAL A 156 9.92 -8.70 8.62
N PHE A 157 10.02 -10.01 8.39
CA PHE A 157 10.82 -10.60 7.32
C PHE A 157 9.92 -11.32 6.32
N VAL A 158 10.14 -11.08 5.03
CA VAL A 158 9.42 -11.77 3.94
C VAL A 158 10.40 -12.54 3.07
N ASN A 159 10.15 -13.83 2.84
CA ASN A 159 10.86 -14.56 1.79
C ASN A 159 10.26 -14.20 0.41
N VAL A 160 10.65 -13.05 -0.14
CA VAL A 160 10.11 -12.51 -1.40
C VAL A 160 10.27 -13.47 -2.59
N PRO A 161 11.42 -14.15 -2.80
CA PRO A 161 11.54 -15.17 -3.83
C PRO A 161 10.50 -16.28 -3.71
N ALA A 162 10.26 -16.80 -2.49
CA ALA A 162 9.27 -17.85 -2.29
C ALA A 162 7.84 -17.37 -2.58
N VAL A 163 7.47 -16.17 -2.12
CA VAL A 163 6.15 -15.57 -2.39
C VAL A 163 5.96 -15.33 -3.89
N ALA A 164 6.93 -14.72 -4.56
CA ALA A 164 6.85 -14.40 -5.98
C ALA A 164 6.75 -15.68 -6.83
N THR A 165 7.56 -16.69 -6.53
CA THR A 165 7.51 -18.00 -7.21
C THR A 165 6.17 -18.69 -6.95
N TYR A 166 5.69 -18.70 -5.70
CA TYR A 166 4.37 -19.28 -5.38
C TYR A 166 3.26 -18.65 -6.20
N LEU A 167 3.19 -17.31 -6.25
CA LEU A 167 2.19 -16.60 -7.05
C LEU A 167 2.34 -16.85 -8.55
N ALA A 168 3.57 -17.02 -9.05
CA ALA A 168 3.83 -17.30 -10.46
C ALA A 168 3.45 -18.74 -10.88
N THR A 169 3.32 -19.68 -9.95
CA THR A 169 2.86 -21.05 -10.27
C THR A 169 1.35 -21.13 -10.56
N TRP A 170 0.60 -20.09 -10.23
CA TRP A 170 -0.85 -20.06 -10.41
C TRP A 170 -1.16 -19.80 -11.89
N ARG A 171 -1.52 -20.86 -12.63
CA ARG A 171 -1.91 -20.75 -14.05
C ARG A 171 -3.18 -19.92 -14.26
N HIS A 172 -4.11 -20.03 -13.31
CA HIS A 172 -5.37 -19.29 -13.27
C HIS A 172 -5.60 -18.77 -11.85
N PRO A 173 -4.90 -17.71 -11.43
CA PRO A 173 -5.15 -17.16 -10.12
C PRO A 173 -6.60 -16.65 -10.06
N PRO A 174 -7.28 -16.75 -8.89
CA PRO A 174 -8.53 -16.07 -8.69
C PRO A 174 -8.36 -14.61 -9.07
N ALA A 175 -9.29 -14.14 -9.90
CA ALA A 175 -9.40 -12.74 -10.30
C ALA A 175 -9.17 -11.82 -9.09
N GLN A 176 -9.87 -12.11 -8.00
CA GLN A 176 -9.81 -11.37 -6.73
C GLN A 176 -9.11 -12.18 -5.64
N LEU A 177 -7.79 -12.39 -5.77
CA LEU A 177 -6.98 -12.98 -4.70
C LEU A 177 -6.79 -12.00 -3.53
N TYR A 178 -7.13 -12.44 -2.32
CA TYR A 178 -6.72 -11.86 -1.05
C TYR A 178 -6.12 -13.00 -0.23
N LEU A 179 -4.82 -12.93 0.08
CA LEU A 179 -4.05 -14.04 0.65
C LEU A 179 -3.26 -13.57 1.86
N GLY A 180 -3.29 -14.33 2.94
CA GLY A 180 -2.52 -14.06 4.15
C GLY A 180 -2.94 -14.96 5.31
N ARG A 181 -2.49 -14.62 6.51
CA ARG A 181 -2.97 -15.30 7.73
C ARG A 181 -4.34 -14.78 8.10
N VAL A 182 -5.38 -15.60 7.94
CA VAL A 182 -6.77 -15.17 8.18
C VAL A 182 -7.13 -15.22 9.66
N HIS A 183 -7.69 -14.11 10.16
CA HIS A 183 -8.35 -14.02 11.44
C HIS A 183 -9.85 -14.26 11.30
N TRP A 184 -10.40 -15.12 12.16
CA TRP A 184 -11.80 -15.53 12.14
C TRP A 184 -12.52 -15.10 13.41
N GLY A 185 -13.70 -14.49 13.26
CA GLY A 185 -14.61 -14.22 14.37
C GLY A 185 -14.06 -13.30 15.46
N VAL A 186 -13.09 -12.44 15.13
CA VAL A 186 -12.51 -11.47 16.08
C VAL A 186 -13.59 -10.52 16.59
N VAL A 187 -13.63 -10.32 17.91
CA VAL A 187 -14.56 -9.39 18.57
C VAL A 187 -13.94 -8.00 18.59
N PRO A 188 -14.66 -6.94 18.20
CA PRO A 188 -14.16 -5.56 18.27
C PRO A 188 -13.78 -5.19 19.71
N ASN A 189 -12.59 -4.62 19.89
CA ASN A 189 -12.18 -4.13 21.20
C ASN A 189 -12.94 -2.83 21.52
N ARG A 190 -13.74 -2.84 22.59
CA ARG A 190 -14.56 -1.68 23.01
C ARG A 190 -13.92 -0.83 24.10
N ASP A 191 -12.71 -1.15 24.55
CA ASP A 191 -11.98 -0.36 25.54
C ASP A 191 -11.37 0.88 24.86
N PRO A 192 -11.76 2.12 25.24
CA PRO A 192 -11.23 3.35 24.64
C PRO A 192 -9.73 3.56 24.90
N ARG A 193 -9.11 2.83 25.83
CA ARG A 193 -7.66 2.88 26.10
C ARG A 193 -6.85 1.97 25.18
N SER A 194 -7.51 1.04 24.48
CA SER A 194 -6.85 0.13 23.56
C SER A 194 -6.48 0.82 22.26
N ARG A 195 -5.26 0.58 21.75
CA ARG A 195 -4.87 1.02 20.39
C ARG A 195 -5.74 0.40 19.29
N HIS A 196 -6.40 -0.73 19.58
CA HIS A 196 -7.32 -1.42 18.67
C HIS A 196 -8.79 -1.06 18.94
N HIS A 197 -9.07 0.01 19.68
CA HIS A 197 -10.42 0.42 20.03
C HIS A 197 -11.27 0.68 18.78
N VAL A 198 -12.45 0.06 18.73
CA VAL A 198 -13.49 0.31 17.74
C VAL A 198 -14.80 0.59 18.48
N PRO A 199 -15.29 1.83 18.49
CA PRO A 199 -16.54 2.19 19.16
C PRO A 199 -17.73 1.40 18.62
N GLU A 200 -18.68 1.06 19.49
CA GLU A 200 -19.92 0.38 19.09
C GLU A 200 -20.74 1.20 18.09
N GLY A 201 -20.83 2.51 18.29
CA GLY A 201 -21.50 3.42 17.35
C GLY A 201 -20.84 3.48 15.96
N LEU A 202 -19.55 3.16 15.85
CA LEU A 202 -18.84 3.11 14.57
C LEU A 202 -19.02 1.75 13.87
N TYR A 203 -19.00 0.67 14.65
CA TYR A 203 -19.19 -0.69 14.16
C TYR A 203 -20.04 -1.49 15.16
N PRO A 204 -21.37 -1.59 14.95
CA PRO A 204 -22.28 -2.20 15.93
C PRO A 204 -22.28 -3.73 15.90
N ALA A 205 -21.77 -4.35 14.83
CA ALA A 205 -21.76 -5.80 14.72
C ALA A 205 -20.84 -6.44 15.79
N PRO A 206 -21.20 -7.63 16.29
CA PRO A 206 -20.50 -8.26 17.42
C PRO A 206 -19.14 -8.86 17.04
N ARG A 207 -18.90 -9.12 15.75
CA ARG A 207 -17.67 -9.73 15.23
C ARG A 207 -17.31 -9.13 13.89
N PHE A 208 -16.02 -8.98 13.63
CA PHE A 208 -15.52 -8.63 12.31
C PHE A 208 -15.71 -9.78 11.31
N PRO A 209 -15.86 -9.50 10.00
CA PRO A 209 -15.75 -10.54 8.97
C PRO A 209 -14.34 -11.12 8.97
N PRO A 210 -14.09 -12.24 8.26
CA PRO A 210 -12.73 -12.75 8.08
C PRO A 210 -11.84 -11.70 7.40
N TYR A 211 -10.59 -11.58 7.85
CA TYR A 211 -9.60 -10.65 7.30
C TYR A 211 -8.17 -11.20 7.45
N CYS A 212 -7.27 -10.83 6.55
CA CYS A 212 -5.86 -11.18 6.71
C CYS A 212 -5.19 -10.27 7.75
N SER A 213 -4.33 -10.85 8.59
CA SER A 213 -3.51 -10.15 9.57
C SER A 213 -2.71 -9.00 8.96
N GLY A 214 -2.65 -7.87 9.68
CA GLY A 214 -1.87 -6.69 9.27
C GLY A 214 -0.39 -6.96 9.01
N THR A 215 0.22 -7.95 9.67
CA THR A 215 1.65 -8.27 9.53
C THR A 215 2.10 -8.39 8.07
N ALA A 216 1.34 -9.15 7.26
CA ALA A 216 1.54 -9.21 5.82
C ALA A 216 0.32 -9.83 5.10
N TYR A 217 0.00 -9.31 3.92
CA TYR A 217 -1.01 -9.89 3.03
C TYR A 217 -0.76 -9.53 1.56
N VAL A 218 -1.21 -10.41 0.66
CA VAL A 218 -1.17 -10.22 -0.79
C VAL A 218 -2.57 -9.91 -1.31
N LEU A 219 -2.66 -8.91 -2.17
CA LEU A 219 -3.84 -8.62 -2.97
C LEU A 219 -3.46 -8.75 -4.46
N SER A 220 -4.26 -9.45 -5.23
CA SER A 220 -4.26 -9.26 -6.68
C SER A 220 -4.65 -7.83 -7.02
N ARG A 221 -4.26 -7.36 -8.21
CA ARG A 221 -4.67 -6.06 -8.74
C ARG A 221 -6.18 -5.85 -8.66
N GLN A 222 -6.97 -6.85 -9.04
CA GLN A 222 -8.42 -6.70 -9.07
C GLN A 222 -9.02 -6.70 -7.65
N ALA A 223 -8.48 -7.50 -6.73
CA ALA A 223 -8.87 -7.41 -5.31
C ALA A 223 -8.52 -6.04 -4.71
N ALA A 224 -7.32 -5.51 -4.97
CA ALA A 224 -6.90 -4.19 -4.51
C ALA A 224 -7.80 -3.07 -5.05
N THR A 225 -8.16 -3.13 -6.34
CA THR A 225 -9.12 -2.20 -6.95
C THR A 225 -10.49 -2.31 -6.28
N ALA A 226 -11.02 -3.52 -6.11
CA ALA A 226 -12.33 -3.75 -5.52
C ALA A 226 -12.41 -3.28 -4.05
N VAL A 227 -11.36 -3.54 -3.26
CA VAL A 227 -11.19 -3.02 -1.89
C VAL A 227 -11.21 -1.48 -1.90
N LEU A 228 -10.46 -0.84 -2.80
CA LEU A 228 -10.40 0.61 -2.88
C LEU A 228 -11.72 1.24 -3.32
N GLU A 229 -12.48 0.60 -4.20
CA GLU A 229 -13.81 1.07 -4.64
C GLU A 229 -14.89 0.86 -3.57
N ALA A 230 -14.75 -0.15 -2.70
CA ALA A 230 -15.64 -0.35 -1.56
C ALA A 230 -15.37 0.62 -0.40
N ALA A 231 -14.15 1.16 -0.32
CA ALA A 231 -13.68 2.02 0.77
C ALA A 231 -14.65 3.14 1.20
N PRO A 232 -15.28 3.92 0.30
CA PRO A 232 -16.18 5.02 0.70
C PRO A 232 -17.46 4.56 1.41
N ARG A 233 -17.78 3.28 1.32
CA ARG A 233 -18.99 2.68 1.88
C ARG A 233 -18.71 1.94 3.19
N VAL A 234 -17.49 2.01 3.71
CA VAL A 234 -17.03 1.28 4.89
C VAL A 234 -16.57 2.28 5.96
N PRO A 235 -17.00 2.13 7.23
CA PRO A 235 -16.53 2.99 8.31
C PRO A 235 -15.01 2.91 8.46
N LEU A 236 -14.35 4.06 8.58
CA LEU A 236 -12.92 4.16 8.88
C LEU A 236 -12.62 3.73 10.32
N VAL A 237 -12.37 2.43 10.51
CA VAL A 237 -11.87 1.89 11.78
C VAL A 237 -10.34 2.05 11.86
N GLY A 238 -9.80 2.13 13.08
CA GLY A 238 -8.37 2.34 13.33
C GLY A 238 -7.46 1.19 12.90
N PRO A 239 -7.76 -0.07 13.28
CA PRO A 239 -7.01 -1.24 12.81
C PRO A 239 -7.17 -1.39 11.29
N GLU A 240 -6.07 -1.27 10.55
CA GLU A 240 -6.12 -1.17 9.08
C GLU A 240 -6.46 -2.51 8.44
N ASP A 241 -6.02 -3.61 9.03
CA ASP A 241 -6.26 -4.97 8.57
C ASP A 241 -7.74 -5.35 8.67
N VAL A 242 -8.39 -4.97 9.77
CA VAL A 242 -9.84 -5.04 9.92
C VAL A 242 -10.53 -4.18 8.85
N TRP A 243 -10.04 -2.95 8.64
CA TRP A 243 -10.63 -2.06 7.63
C TRP A 243 -10.54 -2.62 6.21
N VAL A 244 -9.39 -3.21 5.83
CA VAL A 244 -9.23 -3.92 4.55
C VAL A 244 -10.20 -5.10 4.47
N GLY A 245 -10.34 -5.88 5.54
CA GLY A 245 -11.31 -6.98 5.62
C GLY A 245 -12.76 -6.55 5.44
N LEU A 246 -13.16 -5.43 6.04
CA LEU A 246 -14.49 -4.84 5.86
C LEU A 246 -14.72 -4.41 4.40
N CYS A 247 -13.74 -3.77 3.78
CA CYS A 247 -13.78 -3.38 2.37
C CYS A 247 -13.86 -4.61 1.45
N ALA A 248 -13.03 -5.63 1.71
CA ALA A 248 -13.03 -6.89 0.98
C ALA A 248 -14.40 -7.58 1.07
N ARG A 249 -14.96 -7.70 2.27
CA ARG A 249 -16.31 -8.25 2.49
C ARG A 249 -17.37 -7.47 1.72
N ARG A 250 -17.30 -6.14 1.72
CA ARG A 250 -18.24 -5.27 0.99
C ARG A 250 -18.10 -5.41 -0.54
N ALA A 251 -16.91 -5.74 -1.02
CA ALA A 251 -16.60 -5.98 -2.42
C ALA A 251 -16.88 -7.43 -2.89
N GLY A 252 -17.20 -8.36 -1.98
CA GLY A 252 -17.35 -9.77 -2.30
C GLY A 252 -16.02 -10.54 -2.42
N VAL A 253 -14.92 -9.94 -1.95
CA VAL A 253 -13.58 -10.57 -1.87
C VAL A 253 -13.47 -11.34 -0.56
N ALA A 254 -13.03 -12.60 -0.61
CA ALA A 254 -12.75 -13.40 0.57
C ALA A 254 -11.23 -13.57 0.77
N PRO A 255 -10.71 -13.46 2.01
CA PRO A 255 -9.33 -13.81 2.36
C PRO A 255 -9.08 -15.32 2.48
#